data_AF-W9V2I5-F1
#
_entry.id   AF-W9V2I5-F1
#
_cell.length_a   1.000
_cell.length_b   1.000
_cell.length_c   1.000
_cell.angle_alpha   90.00
_cell.angle_beta   90.00
_cell.angle_gamma   90.00
#
_symmetry.space_group_name_H-M   'P 1'
#
loop_
_entity.id
_entity.type
_entity.pdbx_description
1 polymer ?
#
loop_
_entity_poly.entity_id
_entity_poly.type
_entity_poly.pdbx_seq_one_letter_code
_entity_poly.pdbx_strand_id
1 'polypeptide(L)'
;MFERLKHHCPPPKTSEPNVALSVRYSNSYTEVAMFNLFKRSDTGKLKKLQKAYEEKLGQAMLAQRNGDIRGYSELSEQANALFKELELAKKEA
;
A
#
# COMPACT_ATOMS: atom_id res chain seq x y z
N MET A 1 -3.26 -10.82 48.47
CA MET A 1 -4.45 -10.66 47.62
C MET A 1 -4.36 -9.27 47.00
N PHE A 2 -3.81 -9.16 45.80
CA PHE A 2 -3.77 -7.90 45.06
C PHE A 2 -4.99 -7.89 44.14
N GLU A 3 -6.04 -7.24 44.62
CA GLU A 3 -7.29 -7.01 43.91
C GLU A 3 -7.01 -6.40 42.54
N ARG A 4 -7.59 -7.02 41.50
CA ARG A 4 -7.52 -6.59 40.11
C ARG A 4 -7.93 -5.13 39.98
N LEU A 5 -6.98 -4.25 39.64
CA LEU A 5 -7.23 -2.99 38.97
C LEU A 5 -7.88 -3.30 37.62
N LYS A 6 -9.22 -3.35 37.62
CA LYS A 6 -10.05 -3.28 36.42
C LYS A 6 -9.89 -1.88 35.83
N HIS A 7 -8.77 -1.63 35.16
CA HIS A 7 -8.65 -0.50 34.25
C HIS A 7 -9.63 -0.73 33.09
N HIS A 8 -10.89 -0.31 33.31
CA HIS A 8 -11.80 -0.02 32.22
C HIS A 8 -11.17 1.13 31.45
N CYS A 9 -10.51 0.81 30.34
CA CYS A 9 -10.21 1.81 29.33
C CYS A 9 -11.58 2.28 28.79
N PRO A 10 -11.99 3.55 28.99
CA PRO A 10 -13.21 4.03 28.34
C PRO A 10 -13.00 3.90 26.83
N PRO A 11 -13.99 3.41 26.05
CA PRO A 11 -13.87 3.42 24.61
C PRO A 11 -13.64 4.86 24.14
N PRO A 12 -12.78 5.09 23.14
CA PRO A 12 -12.57 6.43 22.60
C PRO A 12 -13.93 6.98 22.14
N LYS A 13 -14.33 8.13 22.68
CA LYS A 13 -15.52 8.85 22.22
C LYS A 13 -15.22 9.40 20.83
N THR A 14 -15.58 8.65 19.80
CA THR A 14 -15.66 9.16 18.44
C THR A 14 -16.89 10.06 18.35
N SER A 15 -16.73 11.35 18.65
CA SER A 15 -17.63 12.35 18.08
C SER A 15 -17.27 12.45 16.61
N GLU A 16 -17.87 11.57 15.80
CA GLU A 16 -17.77 11.60 14.35
C GLU A 16 -18.46 12.89 13.87
N PRO A 17 -17.74 13.92 13.35
CA PRO A 17 -18.41 14.89 12.50
C PRO A 17 -18.87 14.15 11.26
N ASN A 18 -20.14 14.32 10.95
CA ASN A 18 -20.87 13.83 9.80
C ASN A 18 -20.11 14.17 8.50
N VAL A 19 -19.21 13.29 8.05
CA VAL A 19 -18.61 13.36 6.71
C VAL A 19 -19.26 12.27 5.88
N ALA A 20 -20.40 12.61 5.30
CA ALA A 20 -20.97 11.92 4.16
C ALA A 20 -20.01 12.04 2.95
N LEU A 21 -18.85 11.39 3.00
CA LEU A 21 -17.99 11.24 1.83
C LEU A 21 -18.46 10.02 1.05
N SER A 22 -19.51 10.22 0.25
CA SER A 22 -19.89 9.30 -0.83
C SER A 22 -18.82 9.33 -1.92
N VAL A 23 -17.68 8.69 -1.68
CA VAL A 23 -16.72 8.43 -2.74
C VAL A 23 -17.30 7.29 -3.58
N ARG A 24 -18.09 7.66 -4.60
CA ARG A 24 -18.46 6.74 -5.68
C ARG A 24 -17.20 6.38 -6.43
N TYR A 25 -16.61 5.24 -6.08
CA TYR A 25 -15.50 4.68 -6.82
C TYR A 25 -16.05 4.02 -8.10
N SER A 26 -16.28 4.83 -9.14
CA SER A 26 -16.60 4.32 -10.48
C SER A 26 -15.33 3.72 -11.08
N ASN A 27 -15.11 2.43 -10.82
CA ASN A 27 -14.03 1.69 -11.44
C ASN A 27 -14.56 1.02 -12.70
N SER A 28 -14.61 1.76 -13.81
CA SER A 28 -14.80 1.18 -15.14
C SER A 28 -13.47 0.63 -15.61
N TYR A 29 -13.14 -0.61 -15.23
CA TYR A 29 -12.09 -1.35 -15.92
C TYR A 29 -12.61 -1.70 -17.31
N THR A 30 -12.11 -0.98 -18.30
CA THR A 30 -12.15 -1.41 -19.69
C THR A 30 -11.52 -2.80 -19.79
N GLU A 31 -12.28 -3.75 -20.32
CA GLU A 31 -11.79 -5.06 -20.75
C GLU A 31 -10.70 -4.86 -21.82
N VAL A 32 -9.44 -4.76 -21.39
CA VAL A 32 -8.31 -4.91 -22.31
C VAL A 32 -8.01 -6.39 -22.45
N ALA A 33 -8.74 -6.97 -23.41
CA ALA A 33 -8.34 -8.01 -24.34
C ALA A 33 -7.06 -8.78 -23.98
N MET A 34 -7.25 -10.07 -23.73
CA MET A 34 -6.19 -11.08 -23.83
C MET A 34 -5.42 -10.90 -25.16
N PHE A 35 -4.09 -10.98 -25.08
CA PHE A 35 -3.12 -11.02 -26.19
C PHE A 35 -2.75 -9.72 -26.92
N ASN A 36 -2.17 -8.77 -26.17
CA ASN A 36 -1.19 -7.81 -26.69
C ASN A 36 0.24 -8.31 -26.40
N LEU A 37 0.75 -9.28 -27.18
CA LEU A 37 2.07 -9.89 -26.93
C LEU A 37 3.25 -8.99 -27.35
N PHE A 38 3.03 -7.99 -28.22
CA PHE A 38 4.11 -7.16 -28.79
C PHE A 38 4.06 -5.67 -28.42
N LYS A 39 3.14 -5.23 -27.54
CA LYS A 39 3.20 -3.93 -26.83
C LYS A 39 3.72 -4.06 -25.39
N ARG A 40 4.32 -5.21 -25.06
CA ARG A 40 4.80 -5.58 -23.72
C ARG A 40 6.18 -5.03 -23.37
N SER A 41 6.97 -4.53 -24.32
CA SER A 41 8.32 -4.03 -24.04
C SER A 41 8.31 -2.88 -23.03
N ASP A 42 7.43 -1.90 -23.23
CA ASP A 42 7.40 -0.68 -22.41
C ASP A 42 6.52 -0.86 -21.17
N THR A 43 5.35 -1.51 -21.34
CA THR A 43 4.46 -1.86 -20.22
C THR A 43 5.04 -2.94 -19.30
N GLY A 44 5.97 -3.77 -19.80
CA GLY A 44 6.62 -4.82 -19.03
C GLY A 44 7.60 -4.30 -18.00
N LYS A 45 8.35 -3.23 -18.32
CA LYS A 45 9.28 -2.58 -17.37
C LYS A 45 8.50 -1.93 -16.22
N LEU A 46 7.47 -1.15 -16.54
CA LEU A 46 6.60 -0.52 -15.54
C LEU A 46 5.91 -1.55 -14.64
N LYS A 47 5.39 -2.64 -15.22
CA LYS A 47 4.76 -3.74 -14.45
C LYS A 47 5.75 -4.46 -13.53
N LYS A 48 6.99 -4.66 -13.97
CA LYS A 48 8.05 -5.26 -13.12
C LYS A 48 8.36 -4.37 -11.93
N LEU A 49 8.51 -3.06 -12.16
CA LEU A 49 8.78 -2.08 -11.09
C LEU A 49 7.61 -2.00 -10.10
N GLN A 50 6.38 -2.00 -10.61
CA GLN A 50 5.16 -2.02 -9.79
C GLN A 50 5.11 -3.26 -8.88
N LYS A 51 5.38 -4.44 -9.45
CA LYS A 51 5.40 -5.70 -8.69
C LYS A 51 6.48 -5.70 -7.60
N ALA A 52 7.69 -5.20 -7.92
CA ALA A 52 8.78 -5.09 -6.96
C ALA A 52 8.42 -4.14 -5.79
N TYR A 53 7.77 -3.02 -6.10
CA TYR A 53 7.25 -2.10 -5.09
C TYR A 53 6.22 -2.78 -4.17
N GLU A 54 5.25 -3.48 -4.73
CA GLU A 54 4.21 -4.20 -3.98
C GLU A 54 4.79 -5.30 -3.09
N GLU A 55 5.79 -6.04 -3.58
CA GLU A 55 6.51 -7.05 -2.79
C GLU A 55 7.21 -6.42 -1.58
N LYS A 56 7.91 -5.28 -1.77
CA LYS A 56 8.59 -4.56 -0.68
C LYS A 56 7.60 -3.99 0.33
N LEU A 57 6.48 -3.45 -0.13
CA LEU A 57 5.41 -2.96 0.74
C LEU A 57 4.82 -4.11 1.58
N GLY A 58 4.57 -5.27 0.96
CA GLY A 58 4.11 -6.47 1.67
C GLY A 58 5.11 -6.93 2.75
N GLN A 59 6.40 -6.95 2.42
CA GLN A 59 7.46 -7.27 3.38
C GLN A 59 7.50 -6.26 4.53
N ALA A 60 7.37 -4.96 4.25
CA ALA A 60 7.32 -3.93 5.28
C ALA A 60 6.12 -4.14 6.21
N MET A 61 4.93 -4.41 5.66
CA MET A 61 3.74 -4.68 6.47
C MET A 61 3.89 -5.92 7.37
N LEU A 62 4.54 -6.97 6.86
CA LEU A 62 4.86 -8.17 7.66
C LEU A 62 5.87 -7.83 8.77
N ALA A 63 6.93 -7.07 8.47
CA ALA A 63 7.91 -6.63 9.46
C ALA A 63 7.24 -5.81 10.58
N GLN A 64 6.35 -4.88 10.21
CA GLN A 64 5.58 -4.09 11.18
C GLN A 64 4.72 -4.98 12.09
N ARG A 65 4.02 -5.97 11.52
CA ARG A 65 3.19 -6.92 12.28
C ARG A 65 4.02 -7.83 13.19
N ASN A 66 5.22 -8.17 12.77
CA ASN A 66 6.15 -8.99 13.55
C ASN A 66 6.91 -8.16 14.62
N GLY A 67 6.75 -6.83 14.64
CA GLY A 67 7.43 -5.94 15.59
C GLY A 67 8.86 -5.58 15.20
N ASP A 68 9.28 -5.86 13.97
CA ASP A 68 10.59 -5.43 13.45
C ASP A 68 10.51 -4.00 12.89
N ILE A 69 10.73 -3.04 13.79
CA ILE A 69 10.63 -1.61 13.47
C ILE A 69 11.79 -1.15 12.56
N ARG A 70 12.98 -1.72 12.74
CA ARG A 70 14.16 -1.35 11.92
C ARG A 70 13.97 -1.85 10.49
N GLY A 71 13.60 -3.13 10.35
CA GLY A 71 13.29 -3.72 9.05
C GLY A 71 12.13 -3.02 8.35
N TYR A 72 11.10 -2.60 9.08
CA TYR A 72 10.01 -1.80 8.50
C TYR A 72 10.50 -0.47 7.91
N SER A 73 11.31 0.29 8.63
CA SER A 73 11.86 1.56 8.15
C SER A 73 12.68 1.37 6.87
N GLU A 74 13.60 0.40 6.88
CA GLU A 74 14.46 0.10 5.73
C GLU A 74 13.64 -0.38 4.50
N LEU A 75 12.68 -1.28 4.70
CA LEU A 75 11.83 -1.79 3.62
C LEU A 75 10.91 -0.71 3.05
N SER A 76 10.40 0.18 3.92
CA SER A 76 9.57 1.30 3.50
C SER A 76 10.35 2.32 2.67
N GLU A 77 11.61 2.60 3.04
CA GLU A 77 12.50 3.45 2.25
C GLU A 77 12.80 2.84 0.87
N GLN A 78 13.08 1.53 0.82
CA GLN A 78 13.28 0.81 -0.44
C GLN A 78 12.03 0.84 -1.33
N ALA A 79 10.85 0.63 -0.75
CA ALA A 79 9.60 0.76 -1.48
C ALA A 79 9.42 2.18 -2.04
N ASN A 80 9.72 3.21 -1.25
CA ASN A 80 9.61 4.60 -1.69
C ASN A 80 10.60 4.93 -2.83
N ALA A 81 11.80 4.37 -2.81
CA ALA A 81 12.76 4.49 -3.91
C ALA A 81 12.22 3.88 -5.22
N LEU A 82 11.68 2.66 -5.16
CA LEU A 82 11.06 1.99 -6.31
C LEU A 82 9.85 2.75 -6.84
N PHE A 83 9.05 3.35 -5.95
CA PHE A 83 7.91 4.18 -6.35
C PHE A 83 8.34 5.42 -7.13
N LYS A 84 9.40 6.10 -6.69
CA LYS A 84 9.95 7.26 -7.42
C LYS A 84 10.45 6.88 -8.80
N GLU A 85 11.17 5.76 -8.93
CA GLU A 85 11.61 5.25 -10.23
C GLU A 85 10.42 4.93 -11.14
N LEU A 86 9.34 4.40 -10.55
CA LEU A 86 8.12 4.07 -11.27
C LEU A 86 7.39 5.33 -11.76
N GLU A 87 7.32 6.38 -10.95
CA GLU A 87 6.76 7.68 -11.37
C GLU A 87 7.56 8.31 -12.51
N LEU A 88 8.89 8.28 -12.41
CA LEU A 88 9.77 8.77 -13.47
C LEU A 88 9.56 7.99 -14.77
N ALA A 89 9.58 6.66 -14.69
CA ALA A 89 9.37 5.80 -15.86
C ALA A 89 7.96 5.96 -16.47
N LYS A 90 6.94 6.28 -15.67
CA LYS A 90 5.59 6.59 -16.16
C LYS A 90 5.52 7.94 -16.86
N LYS A 91 6.30 8.93 -16.39
CA LYS A 91 6.34 10.27 -16.98
C LYS A 91 7.07 10.31 -18.33
N GLU A 92 8.04 9.41 -18.50
CA GLU A 92 8.83 9.27 -19.74
C GLU A 92 8.16 8.40 -20.81
N ALA A 93 7.09 7.68 -20.47
CA ALA A 93 6.32 6.80 -21.36
C ALA A 93 5.11 7.51 -21.98
#